data_AF-A0A8J3RL38-F1
#
_entry.id   AF-A0A8J3RL38-F1
#
_cell.length_a   1.000
_cell.length_b   1.000
_cell.length_c   1.000
_cell.angle_alpha   90.00
_cell.angle_beta   90.00
_cell.angle_gamma   90.00
#
_symmetry.space_group_name_H-M   'P 1'
#
loop_
_entity.id
_entity.type
_entity.pdbx_description
1 polymer ?
#
loop_
_entity_poly.entity_id
_entity_poly.type
_entity_poly.pdbx_seq_one_letter_code
_entity_poly.pdbx_strand_id
1 'polypeptide(L)'
;MTREQAAERLGMKPSEILDVQSKDGNHLITTHDGQRVEVTKDGEVRPYDADQDLGAWEREINANVGAAEASGQPIRPEMTARDVPTGSPEEVLAWVGTDRDRAALAIETLKQRGGVQAEILETLEHLGGAEGEKDGQQEVPAGSAERVLQWVGDDPARARQALEAERKKDNPRQGLIARLEKLERPE
;
A
#
# COMPACT_ATOMS: atom_id res chain seq x y z
N MET A 1 1.95 21.70 11.83
CA MET A 1 3.40 21.42 11.72
C MET A 1 3.63 20.52 10.52
N THR A 2 4.67 20.75 9.72
CA THR A 2 5.04 19.88 8.58
C THR A 2 5.89 18.70 9.05
N ARG A 3 6.07 17.67 8.20
CA ARG A 3 6.95 16.52 8.48
C ARG A 3 8.41 16.95 8.72
N GLU A 4 8.89 17.95 7.98
CA GLU A 4 10.23 18.50 8.14
C GLU A 4 10.38 19.21 9.50
N GLN A 5 9.37 20.00 9.89
CA GLN A 5 9.35 20.65 11.20
C GLN A 5 9.24 19.64 12.36
N ALA A 6 8.49 18.57 12.17
CA ALA A 6 8.37 17.46 13.12
C ALA A 6 9.72 16.74 13.28
N ALA A 7 10.39 16.45 12.16
CA ALA A 7 11.70 15.82 12.14
C ALA A 7 12.76 16.69 12.83
N GLU A 8 12.78 18.00 12.54
CA GLU A 8 13.67 18.95 13.20
C GLU A 8 13.44 19.00 14.72
N ARG A 9 12.18 19.03 15.16
CA ARG A 9 11.79 19.02 16.59
C ARG A 9 12.21 17.75 17.32
N LEU A 10 12.17 16.61 16.63
CA LEU A 10 12.54 15.30 17.18
C LEU A 10 14.03 14.96 17.02
N GLY A 11 14.81 15.81 16.32
CA GLY A 11 16.19 15.49 15.95
C GLY A 11 16.31 14.28 15.02
N MET A 12 15.27 14.03 14.22
CA MET A 12 15.14 12.90 13.29
C MET A 12 15.24 13.35 11.84
N LYS A 13 15.36 12.40 10.91
CA LYS A 13 15.24 12.68 9.47
C LYS A 13 13.76 12.77 9.07
N PRO A 14 13.38 13.59 8.08
CA PRO A 14 12.01 13.62 7.57
C PRO A 14 11.48 12.26 7.11
N SER A 15 12.36 11.39 6.63
CA SER A 15 12.04 10.01 6.23
C SER A 15 11.61 9.11 7.39
N GLU A 16 11.97 9.46 8.64
CA GLU A 16 11.56 8.73 9.84
C GLU A 16 10.16 9.15 10.31
N ILE A 17 9.57 10.17 9.71
CA ILE A 17 8.24 10.67 10.05
C ILE A 17 7.22 10.09 9.07
N LEU A 18 6.39 9.17 9.56
CA LEU A 18 5.31 8.59 8.77
C LEU A 18 4.13 9.56 8.65
N ASP A 19 3.76 10.18 9.77
CA ASP A 19 2.54 10.96 9.86
C ASP A 19 2.65 12.09 10.90
N VAL A 20 1.97 13.20 10.62
CA VAL A 20 1.87 14.36 11.53
C VAL A 20 0.44 14.85 11.52
N GLN A 21 -0.28 14.61 12.60
CA GLN A 21 -1.65 15.09 12.78
C GLN A 21 -1.62 16.28 13.73
N SER A 22 -2.58 17.20 13.59
CA SER A 22 -2.66 18.41 14.39
C SER A 22 -4.05 18.55 14.99
N LYS A 23 -4.14 18.78 16.30
CA LYS A 23 -5.40 18.93 17.02
C LYS A 23 -5.25 19.91 18.18
N ASP A 24 -6.13 20.90 18.25
CA ASP A 24 -6.17 21.88 19.35
C ASP A 24 -4.81 22.57 19.65
N GLY A 25 -3.96 22.71 18.63
CA GLY A 25 -2.60 23.25 18.75
C GLY A 25 -1.51 22.23 19.13
N ASN A 26 -1.88 21.01 19.50
CA ASN A 26 -0.96 19.89 19.65
C ASN A 26 -0.75 19.16 18.33
N HIS A 27 0.36 18.44 18.21
CA HIS A 27 0.70 17.65 17.06
C HIS A 27 1.04 16.22 17.47
N LEU A 28 0.38 15.23 16.88
CA LEU A 28 0.72 13.83 17.06
C LEU A 28 1.59 13.38 15.89
N ILE A 29 2.81 12.96 16.19
CA ILE A 29 3.79 12.49 15.22
C ILE A 29 3.88 10.98 15.33
N THR A 30 3.79 10.28 14.19
CA THR A 30 4.07 8.84 14.11
C THR A 30 5.40 8.63 13.40
N THR A 31 6.33 7.93 14.05
CA THR A 31 7.64 7.60 13.48
C THR A 31 7.63 6.25 12.77
N HIS A 32 8.64 6.00 11.94
CA HIS A 32 8.82 4.75 11.19
C HIS A 32 8.97 3.52 12.10
N ASP A 33 9.43 3.69 13.33
CA ASP A 33 9.51 2.63 14.36
C ASP A 33 8.15 2.30 14.99
N GLY A 34 7.08 2.99 14.59
CA GLY A 34 5.74 2.86 15.16
C GLY A 34 5.55 3.63 16.47
N GLN A 35 6.54 4.40 16.91
CA GLN A 35 6.41 5.25 18.08
C GLN A 35 5.54 6.47 17.76
N ARG A 36 4.74 6.86 18.73
CA ARG A 36 3.92 8.07 18.66
C ARG A 36 4.44 9.08 19.66
N VAL A 37 4.59 10.32 19.21
CA VAL A 37 5.11 11.42 20.01
C VAL A 37 4.18 12.60 19.88
N GLU A 38 3.71 13.13 20.99
CA GLU A 38 2.94 14.36 21.00
C GLU A 38 3.88 15.56 21.17
N VAL A 39 3.70 16.56 20.32
CA VAL A 39 4.28 17.89 20.47
C VAL A 39 3.16 18.84 20.86
N THR A 40 3.20 19.35 22.08
CA THR A 40 2.18 20.28 22.56
C THR A 40 2.28 21.63 21.84
N LYS A 41 1.22 22.43 21.92
CA LYS A 41 1.21 23.82 21.44
C LYS A 41 2.35 24.68 22.01
N ASP A 42 2.81 24.35 23.22
CA ASP A 42 3.91 25.00 23.92
C ASP A 42 5.29 24.52 23.42
N GLY A 43 5.31 23.55 22.49
CA GLY A 43 6.51 22.99 21.89
C GLY A 43 7.15 21.86 22.68
N GLU A 44 6.53 21.42 23.79
CA GLU A 44 7.00 20.28 24.58
C GLU A 44 6.76 18.97 23.84
N VAL A 45 7.80 18.15 23.75
CA VAL A 45 7.80 16.85 23.11
C VAL A 45 7.66 15.78 24.18
N ARG A 46 6.64 14.94 24.10
CA ARG A 46 6.40 13.84 25.05
C ARG A 46 5.98 12.56 24.33
N PRO A 47 6.38 11.37 24.83
CA PRO A 47 5.89 10.11 24.30
C PRO A 47 4.36 10.10 24.42
N TYR A 48 3.69 9.74 23.32
CA TYR A 48 2.24 9.61 23.33
C TYR A 48 1.88 8.30 24.02
N ASP A 49 1.24 8.41 25.18
CA ASP A 49 0.73 7.29 25.93
C ASP A 49 -0.78 7.20 25.73
N ALA A 50 -1.23 6.16 25.02
CA ALA A 50 -2.65 5.96 24.72
C ALA A 50 -3.48 5.65 25.97
N ASP A 51 -2.86 5.17 27.05
CA ASP A 51 -3.54 4.80 28.29
C ASP A 51 -3.92 6.05 29.11
N GLN A 52 -3.18 7.15 28.97
CA GLN A 52 -3.42 8.41 29.67
C GLN A 52 -4.37 9.39 28.95
N ASP A 53 -4.60 9.22 27.64
CA ASP A 53 -5.38 10.18 26.83
C ASP A 53 -6.58 9.50 26.13
N LEU A 54 -7.47 8.92 26.95
CA LEU A 54 -8.65 8.11 26.58
C LEU A 54 -9.79 8.88 25.86
N GLY A 55 -9.50 9.80 24.94
CA GLY A 55 -10.61 10.36 24.17
C GLY A 55 -10.34 11.39 23.09
N ALA A 56 -9.17 12.02 23.04
CA ALA A 56 -8.96 13.09 22.06
C ALA A 56 -8.59 12.53 20.67
N TRP A 57 -7.74 11.51 20.60
CA TRP A 57 -7.23 11.01 19.32
C TRP A 57 -7.86 9.67 18.88
N GLU A 58 -8.23 8.78 19.82
CA GLU A 58 -8.80 7.45 19.50
C GLU A 58 -10.18 7.48 18.83
N ARG A 59 -11.04 8.46 19.14
CA ARG A 59 -12.43 8.48 18.64
C ARG A 59 -12.55 8.91 17.17
N GLU A 60 -11.58 9.63 16.63
CA GLU A 60 -11.60 10.09 15.24
C GLU A 60 -10.84 9.12 14.31
N ILE A 61 -9.83 8.41 14.84
CA ILE A 61 -9.18 7.32 14.11
C ILE A 61 -10.18 6.16 13.89
N ASN A 62 -11.01 5.81 14.88
CA ASN A 62 -12.05 4.79 14.68
C ASN A 62 -13.21 5.23 13.77
N ALA A 63 -13.43 6.53 13.54
CA ALA A 63 -14.39 6.99 12.54
C ALA A 63 -13.85 6.85 11.10
N ASN A 64 -12.53 6.94 10.92
CA ASN A 64 -11.88 6.68 9.62
C ASN A 64 -11.50 5.21 9.39
N VAL A 65 -11.41 4.39 10.45
CA VAL A 65 -11.10 2.96 10.34
C VAL A 65 -12.38 2.10 10.36
N GLY A 66 -13.43 2.50 11.08
CA GLY A 66 -14.67 1.72 11.22
C GLY A 66 -15.53 1.60 9.96
N ALA A 67 -15.31 2.43 8.93
CA ALA A 67 -15.94 2.26 7.61
C ALA A 67 -15.12 1.36 6.67
N ALA A 68 -13.85 1.09 6.97
CA ALA A 68 -12.96 0.26 6.14
C ALA A 68 -12.98 -1.23 6.54
N GLU A 69 -13.43 -1.57 7.75
CA GLU A 69 -13.42 -2.96 8.24
C GLU A 69 -14.53 -3.85 7.68
N ALA A 70 -15.57 -3.29 7.03
CA ALA A 70 -16.60 -4.08 6.35
C ALA A 70 -16.19 -4.53 4.93
N SER A 71 -15.05 -4.06 4.40
CA SER A 71 -14.69 -4.30 3.00
C SER A 71 -13.18 -4.36 2.72
N GLY A 72 -12.35 -4.86 3.63
CA GLY A 72 -11.03 -5.45 3.32
C GLY A 72 -10.12 -4.71 2.32
N GLN A 73 -10.12 -3.38 2.28
CA GLN A 73 -9.23 -2.59 1.41
C GLN A 73 -8.26 -1.78 2.27
N PRO A 74 -6.95 -1.82 1.97
CA PRO A 74 -5.95 -1.09 2.75
C PRO A 74 -6.16 0.43 2.59
N ILE A 75 -6.13 1.14 3.72
CA ILE A 75 -6.24 2.60 3.79
C ILE A 75 -4.98 3.19 3.15
N ARG A 76 -5.09 3.63 1.90
CA ARG A 76 -4.09 4.45 1.23
C ARG A 76 -4.50 5.92 1.41
N PRO A 77 -3.58 6.85 1.73
CA PRO A 77 -3.91 8.27 1.73
C PRO A 77 -4.40 8.63 0.33
N GLU A 78 -5.62 9.16 0.25
CA GLU A 78 -6.27 9.53 -1.00
C GLU A 78 -5.47 10.69 -1.64
N MET A 79 -4.51 10.35 -2.52
CA MET A 79 -3.82 11.32 -3.36
C MET A 79 -4.79 11.73 -4.47
N THR A 80 -5.33 12.93 -4.37
CA THR A 80 -6.28 13.44 -5.37
C THR A 80 -5.52 14.01 -6.59
N ALA A 81 -6.16 14.02 -7.76
CA ALA A 81 -5.60 14.57 -9.01
C ALA A 81 -5.16 16.07 -8.94
N ARG A 82 -5.40 16.74 -7.80
CA ARG A 82 -4.97 18.12 -7.53
C ARG A 82 -3.51 18.23 -7.07
N ASP A 83 -2.93 17.13 -6.58
CA ASP A 83 -1.54 17.08 -6.09
C ASP A 83 -0.53 16.69 -7.17
N VAL A 84 -0.98 16.36 -8.38
CA VAL A 84 -0.09 16.06 -9.50
C VAL A 84 0.61 17.36 -9.94
N PRO A 85 1.95 17.46 -9.87
CA PRO A 85 2.68 18.63 -10.33
C PRO A 85 2.39 18.89 -11.80
N THR A 86 2.15 20.16 -12.16
CA THR A 86 1.95 20.58 -13.55
C THR A 86 3.21 21.16 -14.18
N GLY A 87 4.34 21.07 -13.47
CA GLY A 87 5.63 21.59 -13.90
C GLY A 87 6.29 20.71 -14.96
N SER A 88 7.61 20.84 -15.05
CA SER A 88 8.43 20.11 -16.03
C SER A 88 8.36 18.59 -15.83
N PRO A 89 8.65 17.78 -16.88
CA PRO A 89 8.73 16.32 -16.81
C PRO A 89 9.46 15.77 -15.59
N GLU A 90 10.58 16.40 -15.23
CA GLU A 90 11.42 15.99 -14.11
C GLU A 90 10.72 16.16 -12.76
N GLU A 91 9.86 17.16 -12.62
CA GLU A 91 9.08 17.41 -11.41
C GLU A 91 8.00 16.34 -11.23
N VAL A 92 7.35 15.93 -12.33
CA VAL A 92 6.39 14.83 -12.34
C VAL A 92 7.10 13.51 -12.01
N LEU A 93 8.24 13.21 -12.64
CA LEU A 93 9.00 11.99 -12.38
C LEU A 93 9.58 11.95 -10.96
N ALA A 94 10.04 13.07 -10.42
CA ALA A 94 10.51 13.16 -9.03
C ALA A 94 9.36 12.98 -8.02
N TRP A 95 8.18 13.49 -8.34
CA TRP A 95 6.98 13.32 -7.51
C TRP A 95 6.44 11.88 -7.55
N VAL A 96 6.44 11.25 -8.73
CA VAL A 96 6.12 9.83 -8.90
C VAL A 96 7.13 8.95 -8.18
N GLY A 97 8.42 9.26 -8.31
CA GLY A 97 9.50 8.44 -7.76
C GLY A 97 9.41 7.01 -8.28
N THR A 98 9.35 6.03 -7.38
CA THR A 98 9.14 4.61 -7.69
C THR A 98 7.71 4.13 -7.40
N ASP A 99 6.80 5.06 -7.07
CA ASP A 99 5.44 4.74 -6.64
C ASP A 99 4.51 4.56 -7.85
N ARG A 100 4.06 3.32 -8.07
CA ARG A 100 3.22 2.95 -9.22
C ARG A 100 1.85 3.62 -9.19
N ASP A 101 1.30 3.88 -8.01
CA ASP A 101 0.00 4.53 -7.85
C ASP A 101 0.10 6.01 -8.24
N ARG A 102 1.21 6.66 -7.90
CA ARG A 102 1.52 8.02 -8.38
C ARG A 102 1.75 8.06 -9.88
N ALA A 103 2.41 7.06 -10.45
CA ALA A 103 2.61 6.97 -11.89
C ALA A 103 1.26 6.90 -12.63
N ALA A 104 0.35 6.04 -12.16
CA ALA A 104 -0.99 5.89 -12.74
C ALA A 104 -1.80 7.20 -12.65
N LEU A 105 -1.79 7.87 -11.50
CA LEU A 105 -2.50 9.13 -11.29
C LEU A 105 -1.92 10.27 -12.14
N ALA A 106 -0.60 10.32 -12.29
CA ALA A 106 0.07 11.28 -13.17
C ALA A 106 -0.33 11.06 -14.63
N ILE A 107 -0.34 9.82 -15.12
CA ILE A 107 -0.77 9.47 -16.48
C ILE A 107 -2.22 9.90 -16.73
N GLU A 108 -3.13 9.56 -15.82
CA GLU A 108 -4.56 9.90 -15.96
C GLU A 108 -4.78 11.42 -16.00
N THR A 109 -4.15 12.14 -15.07
CA THR A 109 -4.27 13.61 -14.97
C THR A 109 -3.68 14.31 -16.19
N LEU A 110 -2.55 13.81 -16.71
CA LEU A 110 -1.90 14.32 -17.91
C LEU A 110 -2.73 14.05 -19.17
N LYS A 111 -3.33 12.86 -19.30
CA LYS A 111 -4.25 12.50 -20.41
C LYS A 111 -5.48 13.40 -20.43
N GLN A 112 -6.08 13.71 -19.28
CA GLN A 112 -7.26 14.59 -19.20
C GLN A 112 -6.97 16.06 -19.58
N ARG A 113 -5.72 16.51 -19.44
CA ARG A 113 -5.34 17.92 -19.69
C ARG A 113 -4.81 18.19 -21.10
N GLY A 114 -4.62 17.16 -21.93
CA GLY A 114 -4.33 17.29 -23.36
C GLY A 114 -3.00 17.95 -23.72
N GLY A 115 -2.07 18.08 -22.77
CA GLY A 115 -0.83 18.86 -22.91
C GLY A 115 0.44 18.08 -22.62
N VAL A 116 0.55 16.83 -23.06
CA VAL A 116 1.70 15.97 -22.72
C VAL A 116 2.66 15.84 -23.89
N GLN A 117 3.95 16.07 -23.63
CA GLN A 117 5.01 15.61 -24.51
C GLN A 117 5.03 14.09 -24.47
N ALA A 118 4.88 13.41 -25.61
CA ALA A 118 4.74 11.96 -25.72
C ALA A 118 5.81 11.17 -24.93
N GLU A 119 7.01 11.74 -24.81
CA GLU A 119 8.15 11.17 -24.09
C GLU A 119 7.92 10.96 -22.58
N ILE A 120 7.14 11.84 -21.93
CA ILE A 120 6.80 11.73 -20.50
C ILE A 120 5.80 10.60 -20.28
N LEU A 121 4.82 10.52 -21.18
CA LEU A 121 3.79 9.49 -21.13
C LEU A 121 4.42 8.10 -21.25
N GLU A 122 5.35 7.95 -22.19
CA GLU A 122 6.07 6.69 -22.43
C GLU A 122 6.93 6.28 -21.23
N THR A 123 7.62 7.24 -20.59
CA THR A 123 8.43 7.00 -19.39
C THR A 123 7.56 6.63 -18.17
N LEU A 124 6.44 7.33 -17.98
CA LEU A 124 5.50 7.04 -16.90
C LEU A 124 4.76 5.72 -17.14
N GLU A 125 4.42 5.40 -18.40
CA GLU A 125 3.87 4.11 -18.79
C GLU A 125 4.90 3.00 -18.62
N HIS A 126 6.21 3.26 -18.70
CA HIS A 126 7.24 2.27 -18.38
C HIS A 126 7.41 2.07 -16.86
N LEU A 127 7.30 3.14 -16.06
CA LEU A 127 7.37 3.08 -14.59
C LEU A 127 6.09 2.48 -13.97
N GLY A 128 4.93 2.82 -14.52
CA GLY A 128 3.63 2.27 -14.15
C GLY A 128 3.30 0.94 -14.84
N GLY A 129 3.99 0.63 -15.94
CA GLY A 129 3.75 -0.51 -16.81
C GLY A 129 5.03 -1.29 -17.10
N ALA A 130 5.55 -1.93 -16.04
CA ALA A 130 6.17 -3.23 -16.21
C ALA A 130 5.21 -4.28 -15.65
N GLU A 131 4.32 -4.72 -16.55
CA GLU A 131 3.63 -6.02 -16.57
C GLU A 131 2.54 -6.24 -15.51
N GLY A 132 1.28 -6.38 -15.94
CA GLY A 132 0.23 -6.76 -15.00
C GLY A 132 -1.23 -6.76 -15.44
N GLU A 133 -1.57 -6.68 -16.73
CA GLU A 133 -2.79 -7.37 -17.18
C GLU A 133 -2.57 -8.88 -16.98
N LYS A 134 -2.87 -9.37 -15.78
CA LYS A 134 -3.51 -10.66 -15.54
C LYS A 134 -4.43 -10.45 -14.35
N ASP A 135 -5.69 -10.80 -14.55
CA ASP A 135 -6.68 -11.29 -13.59
C ASP A 135 -6.24 -11.40 -12.13
N GLY A 136 -7.15 -11.17 -11.19
CA GLY A 136 -7.01 -11.48 -9.76
C GLY A 136 -6.66 -12.94 -9.43
N GLN A 137 -5.48 -13.38 -9.87
CA GLN A 137 -4.80 -14.62 -9.59
C GLN A 137 -3.98 -14.35 -8.34
N GLN A 138 -4.59 -14.55 -7.18
CA GLN A 138 -3.85 -14.67 -5.94
C GLN A 138 -2.71 -15.67 -6.17
N GLU A 139 -1.47 -15.18 -6.09
CA GLU A 139 -0.29 -15.99 -6.39
C GLU A 139 -0.25 -17.21 -5.46
N VAL A 140 -0.06 -18.40 -6.06
CA VAL A 140 -0.03 -19.66 -5.33
C VAL A 140 1.14 -19.60 -4.34
N PRO A 141 0.90 -19.74 -3.02
CA PRO A 141 1.95 -19.57 -2.04
C PRO A 141 3.08 -20.57 -2.25
N ALA A 142 4.31 -20.05 -2.39
CA ALA A 142 5.50 -20.87 -2.41
C ALA A 142 5.68 -21.57 -1.04
N GLY A 143 5.90 -22.89 -1.04
CA GLY A 143 6.11 -23.63 0.20
C GLY A 143 5.84 -25.13 0.10
N SER A 144 5.60 -25.76 1.25
CA SER A 144 5.25 -27.18 1.38
C SER A 144 3.91 -27.52 0.74
N ALA A 145 3.71 -28.77 0.33
CA ALA A 145 2.46 -29.23 -0.28
C ALA A 145 1.24 -28.94 0.62
N GLU A 146 1.38 -29.07 1.94
CA GLU A 146 0.32 -28.75 2.90
C GLU A 146 -0.11 -27.28 2.87
N ARG A 147 0.84 -26.36 2.68
CA ARG A 147 0.55 -24.92 2.61
C ARG A 147 -0.25 -24.58 1.35
N VAL A 148 0.10 -25.21 0.23
CA VAL A 148 -0.65 -25.06 -1.03
C VAL A 148 -2.06 -25.61 -0.87
N LEU A 149 -2.21 -26.81 -0.28
CA LEU A 149 -3.53 -27.40 -0.05
C LEU A 149 -4.38 -26.59 0.93
N GLN A 150 -3.79 -26.02 1.98
CA GLN A 150 -4.50 -25.15 2.92
C GLN A 150 -4.97 -23.84 2.27
N TRP A 151 -4.18 -23.29 1.34
CA TRP A 151 -4.57 -22.10 0.58
C TRP A 151 -5.67 -22.38 -0.44
N VAL A 152 -5.60 -23.54 -1.11
CA VAL A 152 -6.67 -24.02 -2.00
C VAL A 152 -7.96 -24.24 -1.22
N GLY A 153 -7.88 -24.87 -0.06
CA GLY A 153 -9.05 -25.27 0.72
C GLY A 153 -9.95 -26.19 -0.09
N ASP A 154 -11.23 -25.85 -0.18
CA ASP A 154 -12.25 -26.55 -0.98
C ASP A 154 -12.59 -25.81 -2.29
N ASP A 155 -11.76 -24.86 -2.71
CA ASP A 155 -12.03 -24.04 -3.89
C ASP A 155 -11.45 -24.66 -5.18
N PRO A 156 -12.29 -25.09 -6.14
CA PRO A 156 -11.83 -25.75 -7.36
C PRO A 156 -11.08 -24.80 -8.31
N ALA A 157 -11.37 -23.49 -8.26
CA ALA A 157 -10.67 -22.50 -9.10
C ALA A 157 -9.22 -22.31 -8.61
N ARG A 158 -9.02 -22.25 -7.29
CA ARG A 158 -7.68 -22.24 -6.66
C ARG A 158 -6.94 -23.55 -6.87
N ALA A 159 -7.63 -24.69 -6.84
CA ALA A 159 -7.03 -25.98 -7.12
C ALA A 159 -6.41 -26.03 -8.53
N ARG A 160 -7.14 -25.53 -9.53
CA ARG A 160 -6.67 -25.42 -10.91
C ARG A 160 -5.46 -24.48 -11.06
N GLN A 161 -5.47 -23.35 -10.36
CA GLN A 161 -4.33 -22.42 -10.35
C GLN A 161 -3.08 -23.03 -9.73
N ALA A 162 -3.22 -23.71 -8.59
CA ALA A 162 -2.14 -24.43 -7.94
C ALA A 162 -1.60 -25.58 -8.83
N LEU A 163 -2.48 -26.27 -9.56
CA LEU A 163 -2.12 -27.35 -10.46
C LEU A 163 -1.27 -26.83 -11.63
N GLU A 164 -1.69 -25.74 -12.28
CA GLU A 164 -0.92 -25.11 -13.34
C GLU A 164 0.44 -24.58 -12.86
N ALA A 165 0.47 -23.95 -11.69
CA ALA A 165 1.70 -23.44 -11.10
C ALA A 165 2.67 -24.58 -10.75
N GLU A 166 2.18 -25.70 -10.21
CA GLU A 166 3.02 -26.84 -9.85
C GLU A 166 3.51 -27.62 -11.08
N ARG A 167 2.71 -27.73 -12.15
CA ARG A 167 3.12 -28.36 -13.41
C ARG A 167 4.19 -27.57 -14.17
N LYS A 168 4.28 -26.26 -13.95
CA LYS A 168 5.29 -25.37 -14.56
C LYS A 168 6.65 -25.42 -13.85
N LYS A 169 6.77 -26.08 -12.69
CA LYS A 169 8.04 -26.23 -11.98
C LYS A 169 8.90 -27.34 -12.60
N ASP A 170 10.22 -27.18 -12.55
CA ASP A 170 11.19 -28.20 -13.00
C ASP A 170 11.10 -29.53 -12.24
N ASN A 171 10.59 -29.52 -11.00
CA ASN A 171 10.39 -30.73 -10.20
C ASN A 171 8.96 -30.77 -9.63
N PRO A 172 7.96 -31.16 -10.43
CA PRO A 172 6.57 -31.19 -10.02
C PRO A 172 6.34 -32.27 -8.96
N ARG A 173 5.75 -31.88 -7.82
CA ARG A 173 5.43 -32.82 -6.75
C ARG A 173 4.20 -33.64 -7.12
N GLN A 174 4.43 -34.86 -7.60
CA GLN A 174 3.37 -35.79 -8.03
C GLN A 174 2.28 -35.99 -6.96
N GLY A 175 2.67 -36.06 -5.67
CA GLY A 175 1.71 -36.20 -4.57
C GLY A 175 0.84 -34.95 -4.31
N LEU A 176 1.31 -33.75 -4.69
CA LEU A 176 0.52 -32.52 -4.62
C LEU A 176 -0.43 -32.45 -5.81
N ILE A 177 0.04 -32.77 -7.02
CA ILE A 177 -0.77 -32.79 -8.25
C ILE A 177 -1.98 -33.73 -8.07
N ALA A 178 -1.75 -34.96 -7.61
CA ALA A 178 -2.85 -35.92 -7.41
C ALA A 178 -3.92 -35.44 -6.41
N ARG A 179 -3.53 -34.66 -5.39
CA ARG A 179 -4.46 -34.07 -4.42
C ARG A 179 -5.23 -32.89 -5.00
N LEU A 180 -4.58 -32.06 -5.82
CA LEU A 180 -5.21 -30.92 -6.50
C LEU A 180 -6.21 -31.38 -7.58
N GLU A 181 -5.89 -32.44 -8.34
CA GLU A 181 -6.82 -33.02 -9.33
C GLU A 181 -8.09 -33.56 -8.69
N LYS A 182 -7.98 -34.12 -7.47
CA LYS A 182 -9.14 -34.56 -6.69
C LYS A 182 -10.04 -33.40 -6.24
N LEU A 183 -9.45 -32.25 -5.92
CA LEU A 183 -10.20 -31.05 -5.51
C LEU A 183 -10.87 -30.35 -6.71
N GLU A 184 -10.28 -30.42 -7.91
CA GLU A 184 -10.88 -29.86 -9.14
C GLU A 184 -12.11 -30.66 -9.61
N ARG A 185 -12.17 -31.97 -9.28
CA ARG A 185 -13.32 -32.84 -9.59
C ARG A 185 -13.90 -33.44 -8.30
N PRO A 186 -14.69 -32.68 -7.53
CA PRO A 186 -15.48 -33.28 -6.47
C PRO A 186 -16.47 -34.27 -7.11
N GLU A 187 -16.45 -35.52 -6.65
CA GLU A 187 -17.37 -36.60 -7.08
C GLU A 187 -18.82 -36.33 -6.66
#